data_AF-A0A4Y1Z773-F1
#
_entry.id   AF-A0A4Y1Z773-F1
#
_cell.length_a   1.000
_cell.length_b   1.000
_cell.length_c   1.000
_cell.angle_alpha   90.00
_cell.angle_beta   90.00
_cell.angle_gamma   90.00
#
_symmetry.space_group_name_H-M   'P 1'
#
loop_
_entity.id
_entity.type
_entity.pdbx_description
1 polymer ?
#
loop_
_entity_poly.entity_id
_entity_poly.type
_entity_poly.pdbx_seq_one_letter_code
_entity_poly.pdbx_strand_id
1 'polypeptide(L)'
;MDRQPLAPGSRVIESTRGASSPQHDPFFALMRKNADENQGDVFGFSLVYSGNFRSQIEVEQYHTTRASIGINPFTFSWKLNPEASFQAPEAVLVYSDQGLGGMSRTYHQLYRSRLARGTYRDRVRPILINNWEATYFKLNEEKLLAIAAEAQKAGIELFVLDDGWFGRRDNDKSSLGDWFVNKRKLPHGLKGLSKRIHDIGLAFGLWFEPEMVSPDSDLYRAHPDWTLHVPGRPHSLSRHQLVLDLSRADVRRYLYQSLSTILSDADINYVNGHEPAHD
;
A
#
# COMPACT_ATOMS: atom_id res chain seq x y z
N MET A 1 -1.98 20.71 1.12
CA MET A 1 -3.41 20.96 1.42
C MET A 1 -3.93 21.96 0.41
N ASP A 2 -4.95 21.59 -0.35
CA ASP A 2 -5.66 22.51 -1.26
C ASP A 2 -6.98 22.94 -0.61
N ARG A 3 -7.26 24.26 -0.59
CA ARG A 3 -8.45 24.85 0.05
C ARG A 3 -9.14 25.74 -0.97
N GLN A 4 -10.38 25.39 -1.32
CA GLN A 4 -11.15 26.13 -2.30
C GLN A 4 -12.55 26.45 -1.76
N PRO A 5 -13.12 27.63 -2.08
CA PRO A 5 -14.50 27.95 -1.72
C PRO A 5 -15.48 27.04 -2.48
N LEU A 6 -16.61 26.74 -1.83
CA LEU A 6 -17.73 26.10 -2.50
C LEU A 6 -18.33 27.05 -3.54
N ALA A 7 -18.77 26.49 -4.66
CA ALA A 7 -19.41 27.21 -5.77
C ALA A 7 -20.58 26.35 -6.30
N PRO A 8 -21.60 26.97 -6.93
CA PRO A 8 -22.68 26.23 -7.58
C PRO A 8 -22.17 25.12 -8.50
N GLY A 9 -22.84 23.96 -8.47
CA GLY A 9 -22.44 22.77 -9.21
C GLY A 9 -21.62 21.78 -8.37
N SER A 10 -20.99 20.83 -9.05
CA SER A 10 -20.31 19.68 -8.43
C SER A 10 -18.79 19.83 -8.49
N ARG A 11 -18.14 19.47 -7.37
CA ARG A 11 -16.70 19.25 -7.27
C ARG A 11 -16.47 17.80 -6.91
N VAL A 12 -15.58 17.16 -7.66
CA VAL A 12 -15.28 15.73 -7.54
C VAL A 12 -13.79 15.54 -7.36
N ILE A 13 -13.42 14.69 -6.40
CA ILE A 13 -12.07 14.16 -6.21
C ILE A 13 -12.22 12.64 -6.23
N GLU A 14 -11.53 11.97 -7.15
CA GLU A 14 -11.76 10.54 -7.38
C GLU A 14 -10.53 9.81 -7.88
N SER A 15 -10.54 8.49 -7.73
CA SER A 15 -9.60 7.59 -8.41
C SER A 15 -10.36 6.55 -9.23
N THR A 16 -9.80 6.26 -10.41
CA THR A 16 -10.25 5.23 -11.37
C THR A 16 -9.13 4.24 -11.71
N ARG A 17 -8.08 4.20 -10.88
CA ARG A 17 -6.80 3.51 -11.15
C ARG A 17 -6.70 2.09 -10.59
N GLY A 18 -7.74 1.60 -9.91
CA GLY A 18 -7.73 0.36 -9.15
C GLY A 18 -7.30 0.53 -7.69
N ALA A 19 -6.68 1.67 -7.36
CA ALA A 19 -6.23 2.04 -6.02
C ALA A 19 -6.64 3.48 -5.66
N SER A 20 -6.57 3.89 -4.39
CA SER A 20 -6.87 5.28 -3.99
C SER A 20 -5.95 6.31 -4.67
N SER A 21 -4.69 5.94 -4.92
CA SER A 21 -3.67 6.65 -5.71
C SER A 21 -2.86 7.75 -5.00
N PRO A 22 -1.64 8.05 -5.49
CA PRO A 22 -0.84 9.19 -5.01
C PRO A 22 -1.38 10.57 -5.39
N GLN A 23 -2.31 10.63 -6.36
CA GLN A 23 -2.84 11.92 -6.83
C GLN A 23 -3.92 12.47 -5.89
N HIS A 24 -4.70 11.58 -5.29
CA HIS A 24 -5.87 11.94 -4.48
C HIS A 24 -6.07 10.98 -3.31
N ASP A 25 -6.22 11.54 -2.11
CA ASP A 25 -6.56 10.77 -0.92
C ASP A 25 -8.09 10.61 -0.78
N PRO A 26 -8.58 9.48 -0.22
CA PRO A 26 -9.98 9.26 0.07
C PRO A 26 -10.41 10.03 1.35
N PHE A 27 -10.12 11.33 1.35
CA PHE A 27 -10.40 12.27 2.43
C PHE A 27 -10.75 13.66 1.89
N PHE A 28 -11.73 14.31 2.49
CA PHE A 28 -11.95 15.75 2.32
C PHE A 28 -12.57 16.36 3.58
N ALA A 29 -12.55 17.69 3.67
CA ALA A 29 -13.21 18.41 4.75
C ALA A 29 -14.05 19.58 4.22
N LEU A 30 -15.22 19.80 4.83
CA LEU A 30 -16.00 21.01 4.70
C LEU A 30 -15.76 21.88 5.91
N MET A 31 -15.45 23.15 5.69
CA MET A 31 -15.07 24.07 6.76
C MET A 31 -15.77 25.41 6.61
N ARG A 32 -16.05 26.06 7.75
CA ARG A 32 -16.53 27.45 7.73
C ARG A 32 -15.48 28.36 7.10
N LYS A 33 -15.95 29.47 6.52
CA LYS A 33 -15.09 30.44 5.81
C LYS A 33 -13.90 30.92 6.65
N ASN A 34 -14.12 31.11 7.95
CA ASN A 34 -13.12 31.61 8.90
C ASN A 34 -12.50 30.51 9.76
N ALA A 35 -12.79 29.23 9.49
CA ALA A 35 -12.13 28.14 10.19
C ALA A 35 -10.66 28.02 9.75
N ASP A 36 -9.82 27.64 10.70
CA ASP A 36 -8.38 27.45 10.55
C ASP A 36 -7.91 26.24 11.37
N GLU A 37 -6.62 26.18 11.71
CA GLU A 37 -6.06 25.08 12.52
C GLU A 37 -6.60 25.00 13.94
N ASN A 38 -7.01 26.13 14.52
CA ASN A 38 -7.30 26.25 15.94
C ASN A 38 -8.76 26.59 16.24
N GLN A 39 -9.53 27.06 15.27
CA GLN A 39 -10.91 27.49 15.49
C GLN A 39 -11.85 27.21 14.30
N GLY A 40 -13.15 27.17 14.61
CA GLY A 40 -14.25 27.14 13.65
C GLY A 40 -14.71 25.73 13.29
N ASP A 41 -15.96 25.64 12.81
CA ASP A 41 -16.55 24.34 12.46
C ASP A 41 -15.88 23.72 11.24
N VAL A 42 -15.55 22.43 11.38
CA VAL A 42 -15.02 21.56 10.34
C VAL A 42 -15.71 20.20 10.39
N PHE A 43 -16.19 19.73 9.25
CA PHE A 43 -16.67 18.37 9.02
C PHE A 43 -15.66 17.63 8.13
N GLY A 44 -15.00 16.61 8.66
CA GLY A 44 -14.10 15.76 7.88
C GLY A 44 -14.78 14.47 7.44
N PHE A 45 -14.43 13.98 6.26
CA PHE A 45 -14.95 12.76 5.64
C PHE A 45 -13.77 11.90 5.19
N SER A 46 -13.73 10.64 5.60
CA SER A 46 -12.68 9.68 5.23
C SER A 46 -13.31 8.33 4.85
N LEU A 47 -12.74 7.62 3.88
CA LEU A 47 -13.23 6.31 3.46
C LEU A 47 -12.23 5.22 3.84
N VAL A 48 -12.69 4.18 4.54
CA VAL A 48 -11.89 2.98 4.83
C VAL A 48 -11.94 2.05 3.62
N TYR A 49 -11.24 2.45 2.55
CA TYR A 49 -11.18 1.73 1.28
C TYR A 49 -9.93 2.12 0.49
N SER A 50 -9.30 1.14 -0.16
CA SER A 50 -8.04 1.33 -0.88
C SER A 50 -8.18 1.26 -2.40
N GLY A 51 -9.38 1.03 -2.93
CA GLY A 51 -9.65 0.95 -4.37
C GLY A 51 -10.12 2.28 -4.97
N ASN A 52 -10.84 2.20 -6.09
CA ASN A 52 -11.47 3.35 -6.73
C ASN A 52 -12.50 4.00 -5.79
N PHE A 53 -12.30 5.27 -5.45
CA PHE A 53 -13.22 6.05 -4.63
C PHE A 53 -13.68 7.30 -5.38
N ARG A 54 -14.80 7.86 -4.91
CA ARG A 54 -15.30 9.16 -5.36
C ARG A 54 -15.77 9.97 -4.15
N SER A 55 -15.17 11.14 -3.97
CA SER A 55 -15.60 12.20 -3.08
C SER A 55 -16.30 13.27 -3.92
N GLN A 56 -17.53 13.63 -3.56
CA GLN A 56 -18.32 14.62 -4.29
C GLN A 56 -18.92 15.64 -3.32
N ILE A 57 -18.79 16.92 -3.69
CA ILE A 57 -19.41 18.05 -3.01
C ILE A 57 -20.21 18.84 -4.04
N GLU A 58 -21.51 18.96 -3.84
CA GLU A 58 -22.42 19.62 -4.77
C GLU A 58 -23.19 20.74 -4.08
N VAL A 59 -23.18 21.93 -4.68
CA VAL A 59 -23.98 23.08 -4.24
C VAL A 59 -25.14 23.26 -5.21
N GLU A 60 -26.34 23.00 -4.71
CA GLU A 60 -27.59 23.03 -5.46
C GLU A 60 -28.11 24.46 -5.69
N GLN A 61 -29.16 24.61 -6.50
CA GLN A 61 -29.74 25.91 -6.86
C GLN A 61 -30.22 26.76 -5.67
N TYR A 62 -30.52 26.13 -4.52
CA TYR A 62 -30.96 26.81 -3.30
C TYR A 62 -29.81 26.99 -2.28
N HIS A 63 -28.55 26.91 -2.75
CA HIS A 63 -27.35 27.06 -1.92
C HIS A 63 -27.22 26.05 -0.77
N THR A 64 -27.88 24.90 -0.89
CA THR A 64 -27.67 23.75 -0.01
C THR A 64 -26.52 22.90 -0.53
N THR A 65 -25.68 22.40 0.38
CA THR A 65 -24.54 21.55 0.02
C THR A 65 -24.82 20.09 0.34
N ARG A 66 -24.64 19.21 -0.65
CA ARG A 66 -24.58 17.76 -0.48
C ARG A 66 -23.12 17.32 -0.55
N ALA A 67 -22.71 16.48 0.40
CA ALA A 67 -21.38 15.88 0.43
C ALA A 67 -21.50 14.37 0.54
N SER A 68 -20.70 13.64 -0.23
CA SER A 68 -20.70 12.18 -0.26
C SER A 68 -19.31 11.62 -0.53
N ILE A 69 -19.02 10.45 0.04
CA ILE A 69 -17.82 9.66 -0.21
C ILE A 69 -18.17 8.19 -0.31
N GLY A 70 -17.56 7.46 -1.24
CA GLY A 70 -17.81 6.03 -1.41
C GLY A 70 -17.03 5.42 -2.58
N ILE A 71 -17.43 4.22 -2.98
CA ILE A 71 -16.90 3.53 -4.17
C ILE A 71 -17.16 4.38 -5.41
N ASN A 72 -16.18 4.51 -6.29
CA ASN A 72 -16.37 5.20 -7.57
C ASN A 72 -17.37 4.42 -8.45
N PRO A 73 -18.47 5.03 -8.93
CA PRO A 73 -19.40 4.38 -9.84
C PRO A 73 -18.80 4.07 -11.21
N PHE A 74 -17.72 4.74 -11.62
CA PHE A 74 -17.02 4.45 -12.87
C PHE A 74 -16.52 3.00 -12.84
N THR A 75 -16.96 2.22 -13.83
CA THR A 75 -16.66 0.78 -14.01
C THR A 75 -17.00 -0.14 -12.82
N PHE A 76 -17.81 0.32 -11.86
CA PHE A 76 -18.28 -0.51 -10.76
C PHE A 76 -19.69 -1.05 -11.05
N SER A 77 -19.86 -2.36 -10.91
CA SER A 77 -21.16 -3.03 -10.96
C SER A 77 -21.11 -4.26 -10.08
N TRP A 78 -22.15 -4.49 -9.28
CA TRP A 78 -22.23 -5.63 -8.37
C TRP A 78 -23.52 -6.41 -8.61
N LYS A 79 -23.39 -7.65 -9.11
CA LYS A 79 -24.53 -8.53 -9.34
C LYS A 79 -24.96 -9.18 -8.03
N LEU A 80 -26.21 -8.94 -7.63
CA LEU A 80 -26.85 -9.63 -6.50
C LEU A 80 -27.81 -10.71 -7.03
N ASN A 81 -27.52 -11.96 -6.67
CA ASN A 81 -28.49 -13.04 -6.81
C ASN A 81 -29.53 -12.98 -5.67
N PRO A 82 -30.67 -13.68 -5.77
CA PRO A 82 -31.60 -13.79 -4.64
C PRO A 82 -30.87 -14.19 -3.34
N GLU A 83 -31.28 -13.61 -2.22
CA GLU A 83 -30.65 -13.79 -0.89
C GLU A 83 -29.19 -13.29 -0.74
N ALA A 84 -28.59 -12.74 -1.79
CA ALA A 84 -27.25 -12.13 -1.69
C ALA A 84 -27.33 -10.69 -1.15
N SER A 85 -26.30 -10.29 -0.41
CA SER A 85 -26.13 -8.92 0.10
C SER A 85 -24.85 -8.27 -0.41
N PHE A 86 -24.84 -6.94 -0.46
CA PHE A 86 -23.64 -6.14 -0.70
C PHE A 86 -23.36 -5.23 0.50
N GLN A 87 -22.13 -5.24 0.98
CA GLN A 87 -21.67 -4.34 2.05
C GLN A 87 -20.73 -3.31 1.44
N ALA A 88 -21.10 -2.03 1.56
CA ALA A 88 -20.23 -0.92 1.18
C ALA A 88 -19.09 -0.72 2.19
N PRO A 89 -17.95 -0.12 1.79
CA PRO A 89 -16.91 0.29 2.73
C PRO A 89 -17.43 1.35 3.71
N GLU A 90 -16.78 1.43 4.86
CA GLU A 90 -17.16 2.38 5.92
C GLU A 90 -16.67 3.79 5.59
N ALA A 91 -17.59 4.75 5.62
CA ALA A 91 -17.28 6.18 5.65
C ALA A 91 -17.22 6.65 7.11
N VAL A 92 -16.12 7.31 7.47
CA VAL A 92 -15.90 7.87 8.80
C VAL A 92 -16.07 9.37 8.73
N LEU A 93 -16.95 9.90 9.57
CA LEU A 93 -17.28 11.32 9.64
C LEU A 93 -16.86 11.86 11.01
N VAL A 94 -16.23 13.04 11.01
CA VAL A 94 -15.79 13.74 12.22
C VAL A 94 -16.27 15.19 12.15
N TYR A 95 -16.76 15.71 13.27
CA TYR A 95 -17.01 17.14 13.47
C TYR A 95 -16.02 17.71 14.50
N SER A 96 -15.62 18.96 14.30
CA SER A 96 -14.80 19.73 15.21
C SER A 96 -15.23 21.20 15.18
N ASP A 97 -15.42 21.82 16.34
CA ASP A 97 -15.56 23.27 16.50
C ASP A 97 -14.21 23.97 16.79
N GLN A 98 -13.15 23.19 17.00
CA GLN A 98 -11.77 23.63 17.26
C GLN A 98 -10.89 23.58 15.99
N GLY A 99 -11.48 23.87 14.83
CA GLY A 99 -10.75 23.90 13.56
C GLY A 99 -10.23 22.54 13.07
N LEU A 100 -9.30 22.58 12.12
CA LEU A 100 -8.63 21.42 11.52
C LEU A 100 -7.80 20.64 12.54
N GLY A 101 -7.21 21.32 13.53
CA GLY A 101 -6.46 20.68 14.61
C GLY A 101 -7.35 19.76 15.45
N GLY A 102 -8.55 20.21 15.82
CA GLY A 102 -9.50 19.37 16.55
C GLY A 102 -9.97 18.17 15.72
N MET A 103 -10.25 18.38 14.43
CA MET A 103 -10.67 17.32 13.50
C MET A 103 -9.57 16.25 13.34
N SER A 104 -8.34 16.67 13.05
CA SER A 104 -7.21 15.77 12.83
C SER A 104 -6.89 14.95 14.09
N ARG A 105 -6.80 15.58 15.27
CA ARG A 105 -6.60 14.86 16.54
C ARG A 105 -7.69 13.82 16.81
N THR A 106 -8.94 14.15 16.49
CA THR A 106 -10.07 13.22 16.63
C THR A 106 -9.93 12.01 15.70
N TYR A 107 -9.60 12.23 14.42
CA TYR A 107 -9.28 11.14 13.49
C TYR A 107 -8.10 10.29 13.99
N HIS A 108 -7.00 10.92 14.41
CA HIS A 108 -5.83 10.20 14.92
C HIS A 108 -6.17 9.34 16.13
N GLN A 109 -6.96 9.85 17.07
CA GLN A 109 -7.40 9.08 18.23
C GLN A 109 -8.28 7.89 17.81
N LEU A 110 -9.26 8.13 16.92
CA LEU A 110 -10.16 7.09 16.43
C LEU A 110 -9.39 6.00 15.67
N TYR A 111 -8.57 6.37 14.69
CA TYR A 111 -7.84 5.40 13.87
C TYR A 111 -6.77 4.66 14.65
N ARG A 112 -6.06 5.33 15.57
CA ARG A 112 -5.10 4.64 16.44
C ARG A 112 -5.80 3.62 17.34
N SER A 113 -6.98 3.93 17.88
CA SER A 113 -7.64 3.07 18.87
C SER A 113 -8.59 2.02 18.29
N ARG A 114 -9.17 2.27 17.11
CA ARG A 114 -10.25 1.44 16.54
C ARG A 114 -9.96 0.86 15.16
N LEU A 115 -9.02 1.41 14.40
CA LEU A 115 -8.72 0.95 13.03
C LEU A 115 -7.36 0.24 12.93
N ALA A 116 -6.30 0.87 13.45
CA ALA A 116 -4.95 0.32 13.45
C ALA A 116 -4.90 -0.98 14.28
N ARG A 117 -4.18 -1.98 13.76
CA ARG A 117 -4.09 -3.34 14.33
C ARG A 117 -2.65 -3.71 14.65
N GLY A 118 -2.50 -4.80 15.38
CA GLY A 118 -1.21 -5.43 15.67
C GLY A 118 -0.51 -4.84 16.90
N THR A 119 0.61 -5.47 17.25
CA THR A 119 1.40 -5.16 18.45
C THR A 119 2.01 -3.75 18.41
N TYR A 120 2.23 -3.20 17.22
CA TYR A 120 2.77 -1.85 17.00
C TYR A 120 1.73 -0.72 17.04
N ARG A 121 0.46 -1.01 17.35
CA ARG A 121 -0.57 0.03 17.51
C ARG A 121 -0.20 1.06 18.59
N ASP A 122 0.26 0.57 19.75
CA ASP A 122 0.59 1.39 20.93
C ASP A 122 2.08 1.33 21.30
N ARG A 123 2.92 0.80 20.41
CA ARG A 123 4.38 0.72 20.60
C ARG A 123 5.08 1.68 19.65
N VAL A 124 6.22 2.20 20.09
CA VAL A 124 7.14 2.93 19.21
C VAL A 124 7.61 1.98 18.10
N ARG A 125 7.62 2.46 16.85
CA ARG A 125 8.10 1.69 15.70
C ARG A 125 9.63 1.76 15.64
N PRO A 126 10.33 0.68 15.26
CA PRO A 126 11.78 0.67 15.23
C PRO A 126 12.32 1.65 14.19
N ILE A 127 13.44 2.29 14.51
CA ILE A 127 14.25 3.04 13.55
C ILE A 127 14.89 2.03 12.61
N LEU A 128 14.64 2.19 11.31
CA LEU A 128 15.06 1.23 10.29
C LEU A 128 16.11 1.79 9.35
N ILE A 129 16.91 0.88 8.77
CA ILE A 129 17.68 1.11 7.56
C ILE A 129 17.13 0.21 6.45
N ASN A 130 17.03 0.76 5.24
CA ASN A 130 16.59 0.04 4.04
C ASN A 130 17.70 0.13 2.98
N ASN A 131 18.05 -0.98 2.33
CA ASN A 131 19.16 -1.01 1.38
C ASN A 131 18.81 -0.54 -0.05
N TRP A 132 17.57 -0.13 -0.34
CA TRP A 132 17.10 0.24 -1.69
C TRP A 132 18.02 1.26 -2.37
N GLU A 133 18.10 2.49 -1.87
CA GLU A 133 18.96 3.52 -2.47
C GLU A 133 20.45 3.27 -2.23
N ALA A 134 20.80 2.44 -1.23
CA ALA A 134 22.19 2.12 -0.92
C ALA A 134 22.82 1.17 -1.94
N THR A 135 22.05 0.24 -2.51
CA THR A 135 22.57 -0.78 -3.42
C THR A 135 21.81 -0.95 -4.72
N TYR A 136 20.55 -0.49 -4.78
CA TYR A 136 19.55 -0.95 -5.73
C TYR A 136 19.65 -2.49 -5.88
N PHE A 137 19.65 -2.98 -7.12
CA PHE A 137 19.77 -4.42 -7.40
C PHE A 137 21.18 -5.00 -7.23
N LYS A 138 22.23 -4.17 -7.00
CA LYS A 138 23.64 -4.59 -6.89
C LYS A 138 24.01 -5.08 -5.48
N LEU A 139 23.07 -5.80 -4.84
CA LEU A 139 23.21 -6.39 -3.52
C LEU A 139 23.85 -7.79 -3.57
N ASN A 140 24.57 -8.12 -2.50
CA ASN A 140 24.97 -9.47 -2.15
C ASN A 140 25.02 -9.60 -0.62
N GLU A 141 25.08 -10.82 -0.11
CA GLU A 141 25.01 -11.09 1.33
C GLU A 141 26.09 -10.33 2.14
N GLU A 142 27.33 -10.26 1.64
CA GLU A 142 28.44 -9.55 2.31
C GLU A 142 28.17 -8.05 2.46
N LYS A 143 27.72 -7.39 1.39
CA LYS A 143 27.37 -5.96 1.42
C LYS A 143 26.24 -5.66 2.39
N LEU A 144 25.21 -6.51 2.43
CA LEU A 144 24.08 -6.34 3.34
C LEU A 144 24.55 -6.43 4.80
N LEU A 145 25.41 -7.40 5.11
CA LEU A 145 25.98 -7.55 6.45
C LEU A 145 26.91 -6.38 6.84
N ALA A 146 27.66 -5.83 5.88
CA ALA A 146 28.47 -4.63 6.13
C ALA A 146 27.60 -3.41 6.46
N ILE A 147 26.52 -3.18 5.71
CA ILE A 147 25.55 -2.11 5.99
C ILE A 147 24.91 -2.32 7.37
N ALA A 148 24.49 -3.55 7.68
CA ALA A 148 23.91 -3.89 8.97
C ALA A 148 24.87 -3.63 10.15
N ALA A 149 26.15 -3.99 10.00
CA ALA A 149 27.15 -3.74 11.03
C ALA A 149 27.36 -2.24 11.31
N GLU A 150 27.40 -1.39 10.29
CA GLU A 150 27.48 0.05 10.47
C GLU A 150 26.18 0.64 11.04
N ALA A 151 25.03 0.14 10.59
CA ALA A 151 23.73 0.57 11.09
C ALA A 151 23.59 0.31 12.60
N GLN A 152 24.07 -0.85 13.07
CA GLN A 152 24.07 -1.19 14.49
C GLN A 152 24.92 -0.22 15.31
N LYS A 153 26.10 0.17 14.83
CA LYS A 153 26.95 1.17 15.51
C LYS A 153 26.28 2.53 15.63
N ALA A 154 25.40 2.86 14.69
CA ALA A 154 24.60 4.07 14.69
C ALA A 154 23.32 3.98 15.54
N GLY A 155 23.05 2.83 16.17
CA GLY A 155 21.85 2.61 17.00
C GLY A 155 20.57 2.35 16.21
N ILE A 156 20.67 1.93 14.94
CA ILE A 156 19.52 1.42 14.17
C ILE A 156 19.00 0.13 14.80
N GLU A 157 17.70 -0.14 14.68
CA GLU A 157 17.02 -1.25 15.35
C GLU A 157 16.53 -2.32 14.36
N LEU A 158 16.27 -1.96 13.10
CA LEU A 158 15.70 -2.83 12.07
C LEU A 158 16.46 -2.68 10.73
N PHE A 159 16.92 -3.79 10.17
CA PHE A 159 17.44 -3.86 8.81
C PHE A 159 16.38 -4.39 7.85
N VAL A 160 16.09 -3.65 6.78
CA VAL A 160 15.13 -4.06 5.73
C VAL A 160 15.88 -4.43 4.46
N LEU A 161 15.74 -5.69 4.05
CA LEU A 161 16.15 -6.17 2.73
C LEU A 161 15.07 -5.81 1.69
N ASP A 162 15.42 -4.91 0.78
CA ASP A 162 14.54 -4.41 -0.28
C ASP A 162 14.62 -5.26 -1.58
N ASP A 163 14.08 -4.75 -2.69
CA ASP A 163 13.94 -5.46 -3.98
C ASP A 163 15.28 -6.08 -4.48
N GLY A 164 15.18 -7.22 -5.16
CA GLY A 164 16.31 -7.91 -5.77
C GLY A 164 16.74 -9.23 -5.13
N TRP A 165 16.12 -9.66 -4.03
CA TRP A 165 16.46 -10.88 -3.28
C TRP A 165 15.91 -12.18 -3.89
N PHE A 166 14.94 -12.08 -4.80
CA PHE A 166 14.16 -13.20 -5.35
C PHE A 166 14.47 -13.46 -6.84
N GLY A 167 14.06 -14.64 -7.32
CA GLY A 167 14.12 -15.02 -8.73
C GLY A 167 15.49 -14.77 -9.36
N ARG A 168 15.49 -14.01 -10.47
CA ARG A 168 16.67 -13.46 -11.14
C ARG A 168 16.59 -11.93 -11.21
N ARG A 169 16.06 -11.32 -10.15
CA ARG A 169 15.76 -9.88 -10.05
C ARG A 169 17.03 -9.04 -9.96
N ASP A 170 17.70 -8.87 -11.10
CA ASP A 170 18.92 -8.05 -11.27
C ASP A 170 18.61 -6.62 -11.76
N ASN A 171 17.35 -6.37 -12.12
CA ASN A 171 16.75 -5.08 -12.46
C ASN A 171 15.22 -5.15 -12.25
N ASP A 172 14.51 -4.09 -12.59
CA ASP A 172 13.05 -3.95 -12.45
C ASP A 172 12.24 -4.66 -13.54
N LYS A 173 12.87 -5.29 -14.54
CA LYS A 173 12.21 -5.79 -15.77
C LYS A 173 11.84 -7.28 -15.74
N SER A 174 12.19 -8.02 -14.70
CA SER A 174 11.95 -9.47 -14.62
C SER A 174 11.62 -9.95 -13.22
N SER A 175 11.21 -11.22 -13.10
CA SER A 175 11.09 -11.97 -11.84
C SER A 175 9.99 -11.55 -10.86
N LEU A 176 9.23 -10.47 -11.07
CA LEU A 176 8.02 -10.25 -10.24
C LEU A 176 7.09 -11.44 -10.43
N GLY A 177 6.59 -11.98 -9.32
CA GLY A 177 5.87 -13.24 -9.25
C GLY A 177 6.73 -14.44 -8.83
N ASP A 178 8.04 -14.41 -9.03
CA ASP A 178 8.94 -15.54 -8.75
C ASP A 178 9.53 -15.46 -7.32
N TRP A 179 8.67 -15.69 -6.32
CA TRP A 179 8.98 -15.53 -4.88
C TRP A 179 9.82 -16.68 -4.29
N PHE A 180 11.01 -16.93 -4.84
CA PHE A 180 12.02 -17.84 -4.29
C PHE A 180 13.38 -17.17 -4.21
N VAL A 181 14.18 -17.55 -3.21
CA VAL A 181 15.44 -16.84 -2.89
C VAL A 181 16.49 -17.00 -4.00
N ASN A 182 17.07 -15.88 -4.44
CA ASN A 182 18.19 -15.88 -5.38
C ASN A 182 19.51 -16.25 -4.66
N LYS A 183 19.84 -17.55 -4.68
CA LYS A 183 21.05 -18.11 -4.04
C LYS A 183 22.38 -17.58 -4.62
N ARG A 184 22.38 -16.94 -5.80
CA ARG A 184 23.58 -16.28 -6.32
C ARG A 184 23.94 -15.03 -5.52
N LYS A 185 22.92 -14.29 -5.05
CA LYS A 185 23.09 -13.09 -4.23
C LYS A 185 23.14 -13.40 -2.74
N LEU A 186 22.35 -14.39 -2.32
CA LEU A 186 22.20 -14.83 -0.92
C LEU A 186 22.53 -16.33 -0.82
N PRO A 187 23.81 -16.74 -0.83
CA PRO A 187 24.20 -18.15 -0.80
C PRO A 187 23.59 -18.92 0.39
N HIS A 188 23.47 -18.27 1.55
CA HIS A 188 22.88 -18.89 2.74
C HIS A 188 21.35 -18.73 2.82
N GLY A 189 20.74 -18.10 1.82
CA GLY A 189 19.29 -17.82 1.77
C GLY A 189 18.84 -16.79 2.81
N LEU A 190 17.53 -16.54 2.84
CA LEU A 190 16.92 -15.59 3.78
C LEU A 190 17.07 -16.05 5.24
N LYS A 191 16.95 -17.36 5.50
CA LYS A 191 17.19 -17.93 6.84
C LYS A 191 18.61 -17.66 7.34
N GLY A 192 19.62 -17.82 6.48
CA GLY A 192 21.01 -17.53 6.85
C GLY A 192 21.25 -16.05 7.08
N LEU A 193 20.70 -15.18 6.22
CA LEU A 193 20.83 -13.74 6.35
C LEU A 193 20.12 -13.21 7.61
N SER A 194 18.84 -13.53 7.80
CA SER A 194 18.06 -13.10 8.97
C SER A 194 18.77 -13.46 10.27
N LYS A 195 19.23 -14.71 10.41
CA LYS A 195 20.00 -15.13 11.58
C LYS A 195 21.21 -14.24 11.84
N ARG A 196 22.01 -13.93 10.81
CA ARG A 196 23.21 -13.08 10.96
C ARG A 196 22.86 -11.64 11.29
N ILE A 197 21.77 -11.11 10.75
CA ILE A 197 21.25 -9.78 11.10
C ILE A 197 20.84 -9.74 12.58
N HIS A 198 20.15 -10.77 13.07
CA HIS A 198 19.81 -10.92 14.49
C HIS A 198 21.05 -11.08 15.37
N ASP A 199 22.05 -11.86 14.93
CA ASP A 199 23.32 -12.03 15.66
C ASP A 199 24.09 -10.68 15.80
N ILE A 200 23.93 -9.76 14.85
CA ILE A 200 24.46 -8.38 14.93
C ILE A 200 23.68 -7.53 15.95
N GLY A 201 22.45 -7.92 16.29
CA GLY A 201 21.57 -7.22 17.22
C GLY A 201 20.50 -6.36 16.55
N LEU A 202 20.20 -6.61 15.28
CA LEU A 202 19.17 -5.90 14.51
C LEU A 202 17.97 -6.82 14.25
N ALA A 203 16.76 -6.27 14.25
CA ALA A 203 15.59 -6.95 13.69
C ALA A 203 15.73 -7.05 12.16
N PHE A 204 15.04 -8.01 11.55
CA PHE A 204 15.09 -8.25 10.10
C PHE A 204 13.74 -7.99 9.43
N GLY A 205 13.76 -7.23 8.35
CA GLY A 205 12.61 -6.91 7.52
C GLY A 205 12.83 -7.30 6.06
N LEU A 206 11.74 -7.57 5.34
CA LEU A 206 11.78 -8.04 3.95
C LEU A 206 10.74 -7.33 3.08
N TRP A 207 11.14 -6.98 1.85
CA TRP A 207 10.26 -6.39 0.85
C TRP A 207 9.51 -7.43 0.01
N PHE A 208 8.26 -7.12 -0.33
CA PHE A 208 7.40 -7.86 -1.27
C PHE A 208 6.50 -6.92 -2.10
N GLU A 209 6.20 -7.33 -3.32
CA GLU A 209 5.22 -6.71 -4.22
C GLU A 209 4.30 -7.78 -4.81
N PRO A 210 3.44 -8.42 -3.99
CA PRO A 210 2.79 -9.68 -4.34
C PRO A 210 1.72 -9.55 -5.44
N GLU A 211 1.25 -8.33 -5.71
CA GLU A 211 0.14 -8.06 -6.64
C GLU A 211 0.61 -8.00 -8.11
N MET A 212 1.92 -8.09 -8.33
CA MET A 212 2.54 -7.82 -9.62
C MET A 212 3.25 -9.05 -10.19
N VAL A 213 3.34 -9.10 -11.52
CA VAL A 213 4.05 -10.14 -12.25
C VAL A 213 4.80 -9.55 -13.44
N SER A 214 6.02 -10.01 -13.69
CA SER A 214 6.80 -9.61 -14.86
C SER A 214 6.47 -10.52 -16.06
N PRO A 215 6.36 -9.99 -17.28
CA PRO A 215 6.29 -10.83 -18.49
C PRO A 215 7.46 -11.82 -18.60
N ASP A 216 8.66 -11.41 -18.15
CA ASP A 216 9.80 -12.30 -17.94
C ASP A 216 9.83 -12.83 -16.50
N SER A 217 8.96 -13.79 -16.21
CA SER A 217 8.94 -14.58 -14.96
C SER A 217 8.50 -16.01 -15.24
N ASP A 218 8.87 -16.94 -14.37
CA ASP A 218 8.39 -18.32 -14.44
C ASP A 218 6.88 -18.38 -14.18
N LEU A 219 6.37 -17.53 -13.28
CA LEU A 219 4.94 -17.40 -13.02
C LEU A 219 4.15 -17.03 -14.27
N TYR A 220 4.56 -15.99 -15.01
CA TYR A 220 3.85 -15.56 -16.22
C TYR A 220 3.94 -16.61 -17.33
N ARG A 221 5.08 -17.30 -17.48
CA ARG A 221 5.23 -18.39 -18.45
C ARG A 221 4.27 -19.55 -18.16
N ALA A 222 4.06 -19.87 -16.88
CA ALA A 222 3.15 -20.92 -16.46
C ALA A 222 1.67 -20.50 -16.52
N HIS A 223 1.39 -19.24 -16.19
CA HIS A 223 0.04 -18.71 -16.01
C HIS A 223 -0.14 -17.31 -16.63
N PRO A 224 -0.07 -17.18 -17.98
CA PRO A 224 -0.24 -15.88 -18.64
C PRO A 224 -1.66 -15.31 -18.44
N ASP A 225 -2.64 -16.19 -18.19
CA ASP A 225 -4.05 -15.84 -17.95
C ASP A 225 -4.32 -15.27 -16.55
N TRP A 226 -3.33 -15.23 -15.67
CA TRP A 226 -3.47 -14.69 -14.31
C TRP A 226 -3.36 -13.16 -14.25
N THR A 227 -3.07 -12.49 -15.36
CA THR A 227 -2.94 -11.03 -15.39
C THR A 227 -4.26 -10.35 -15.76
N LEU A 228 -4.49 -9.14 -15.24
CA LEU A 228 -5.59 -8.30 -15.69
C LEU A 228 -5.39 -7.95 -17.17
N HIS A 229 -6.27 -8.49 -18.02
CA HIS A 229 -6.15 -8.38 -19.47
C HIS A 229 -7.51 -8.42 -20.16
N VAL A 230 -7.64 -7.69 -21.27
CA VAL A 230 -8.80 -7.76 -22.15
C VAL A 230 -8.43 -8.60 -23.38
N PRO A 231 -9.10 -9.75 -23.62
CA PRO A 231 -8.78 -10.61 -24.75
C PRO A 231 -8.70 -9.87 -26.09
N GLY A 232 -7.65 -10.12 -26.85
CA GLY A 232 -7.42 -9.51 -28.17
C GLY A 232 -6.86 -8.08 -28.13
N ARG A 233 -6.52 -7.55 -26.94
CA ARG A 233 -5.81 -6.27 -26.81
C ARG A 233 -4.35 -6.48 -26.40
N PRO A 234 -3.42 -5.59 -26.77
CA PRO A 234 -2.06 -5.65 -26.22
C PRO A 234 -2.07 -5.37 -24.72
N HIS A 235 -1.09 -5.91 -23.99
CA HIS A 235 -0.88 -5.56 -22.60
C HIS A 235 -0.34 -4.12 -22.48
N SER A 236 -0.86 -3.38 -21.50
CA SER A 236 -0.29 -2.10 -21.07
C SER A 236 0.65 -2.35 -19.90
N LEU A 237 1.94 -2.12 -20.09
CA LEU A 237 2.94 -2.21 -19.04
C LEU A 237 3.07 -0.87 -18.32
N SER A 238 3.22 -0.93 -17.01
CA SER A 238 3.70 0.17 -16.17
C SER A 238 4.93 -0.35 -15.43
N ARG A 239 6.05 0.38 -15.41
CA ARG A 239 7.33 -0.11 -14.83
C ARG A 239 7.71 -1.54 -15.29
N HIS A 240 7.48 -1.87 -16.57
CA HIS A 240 7.78 -3.19 -17.16
C HIS A 240 7.04 -4.39 -16.52
N GLN A 241 5.99 -4.17 -15.74
CA GLN A 241 5.24 -5.19 -15.02
C GLN A 241 3.74 -5.16 -15.37
N LEU A 242 3.06 -6.25 -14.99
CA LEU A 242 1.61 -6.46 -15.09
C LEU A 242 1.01 -6.68 -13.70
N VAL A 243 -0.28 -6.44 -13.58
CA VAL A 243 -1.05 -6.66 -12.35
C VAL A 243 -1.70 -8.04 -12.40
N LEU A 244 -1.55 -8.82 -11.33
CA LEU A 244 -2.24 -10.10 -11.14
C LEU A 244 -3.74 -9.87 -10.88
N ASP A 245 -4.58 -10.74 -11.42
CA ASP A 245 -6.02 -10.71 -11.17
C ASP A 245 -6.36 -11.32 -9.80
N LEU A 246 -6.32 -10.46 -8.77
CA LEU A 246 -6.68 -10.82 -7.40
C LEU A 246 -8.16 -11.16 -7.23
N SER A 247 -9.03 -11.00 -8.24
CA SER A 247 -10.41 -11.47 -8.19
C SER A 247 -10.49 -13.00 -8.26
N ARG A 248 -9.44 -13.67 -8.77
CA ARG A 248 -9.39 -15.12 -8.90
C ARG A 248 -8.90 -15.83 -7.63
N ALA A 249 -9.53 -16.95 -7.31
CA ALA A 249 -9.22 -17.71 -6.10
C ALA A 249 -7.89 -18.48 -6.17
N ASP A 250 -7.49 -18.91 -7.37
CA ASP A 250 -6.21 -19.59 -7.63
C ASP A 250 -5.02 -18.62 -7.45
N VAL A 251 -5.12 -17.40 -8.00
CA VAL A 251 -4.12 -16.33 -7.80
C VAL A 251 -3.95 -16.02 -6.32
N ARG A 252 -5.04 -15.75 -5.59
CA ARG A 252 -4.97 -15.48 -4.14
C ARG A 252 -4.36 -16.63 -3.34
N ARG A 253 -4.66 -17.88 -3.71
CA ARG A 253 -4.10 -19.07 -3.06
C ARG A 253 -2.61 -19.19 -3.30
N TYR A 254 -2.16 -18.98 -4.54
CA TYR A 254 -0.74 -18.96 -4.88
C TYR A 254 0.01 -17.91 -4.06
N LEU A 255 -0.49 -16.66 -4.02
CA LEU A 255 0.14 -15.58 -3.26
C LEU A 255 0.21 -15.90 -1.77
N TYR A 256 -0.88 -16.43 -1.20
CA TYR A 256 -0.89 -16.88 0.19
C TYR A 256 0.19 -17.94 0.46
N GLN A 257 0.31 -18.94 -0.42
CA GLN A 257 1.30 -20.02 -0.26
C GLN A 257 2.73 -19.51 -0.40
N SER A 258 3.00 -18.68 -1.42
CA SER A 258 4.32 -18.09 -1.67
C SER A 258 4.77 -17.21 -0.50
N LEU A 259 3.91 -16.30 -0.04
CA LEU A 259 4.18 -15.45 1.11
C LEU A 259 4.36 -16.29 2.39
N SER A 260 3.44 -17.22 2.68
CA SER A 260 3.52 -18.05 3.90
C SER A 260 4.80 -18.89 3.92
N THR A 261 5.22 -19.42 2.78
CA THR A 261 6.46 -20.22 2.68
C THR A 261 7.68 -19.38 3.03
N ILE A 262 7.81 -18.18 2.44
CA ILE A 262 8.96 -17.31 2.72
C ILE A 262 8.92 -16.78 4.15
N LEU A 263 7.76 -16.33 4.62
CA LEU A 263 7.58 -15.79 5.97
C LEU A 263 7.75 -16.83 7.07
N SER A 264 7.65 -18.13 6.75
CA SER A 264 7.92 -19.22 7.69
C SER A 264 9.36 -19.76 7.63
N ASP A 265 10.11 -19.51 6.55
CA ASP A 265 11.48 -20.01 6.37
C ASP A 265 12.53 -19.17 7.11
N ALA A 266 12.31 -17.86 7.20
CA ALA A 266 13.19 -16.90 7.85
C ALA A 266 12.50 -16.20 9.02
N ASP A 267 13.27 -15.83 10.05
CA ASP A 267 12.76 -15.02 11.15
C ASP A 267 12.64 -13.56 10.67
N ILE A 268 11.43 -13.19 10.27
CA ILE A 268 11.10 -11.88 9.69
C ILE A 268 10.21 -11.12 10.68
N ASN A 269 10.66 -9.93 11.07
CA ASN A 269 9.99 -9.08 12.06
C ASN A 269 9.20 -7.93 11.40
N TYR A 270 9.44 -7.67 10.11
CA TYR A 270 8.81 -6.60 9.35
C TYR A 270 8.64 -6.99 7.88
N VAL A 271 7.51 -6.61 7.28
CA VAL A 271 7.27 -6.77 5.83
C VAL A 271 7.01 -5.39 5.23
N ASN A 272 7.79 -5.04 4.22
CA ASN A 272 7.55 -3.85 3.40
C ASN A 272 6.68 -4.24 2.20
N GLY A 273 5.41 -3.83 2.21
CA GLY A 273 4.53 -3.93 1.04
C GLY A 273 4.35 -2.54 0.46
N HIS A 274 4.93 -2.27 -0.71
CA HIS A 274 4.82 -0.97 -1.38
C HIS A 274 4.11 -1.14 -2.73
N GLU A 275 3.16 -0.26 -3.05
CA GLU A 275 2.83 0.03 -4.46
C GLU A 275 4.07 0.64 -5.14
N PRO A 276 4.35 0.33 -6.41
CA PRO A 276 5.63 0.64 -7.03
C PRO A 276 5.98 2.12 -6.90
N ALA A 277 7.18 2.39 -6.35
CA ALA A 277 7.80 3.70 -6.44
C ALA A 277 7.89 4.09 -7.93
N HIS A 278 7.27 5.23 -8.27
CA HIS A 278 7.40 5.83 -9.59
C HIS A 278 8.77 6.50 -9.66
N ASP A 279 9.75 5.80 -10.23
CA ASP A 279 10.98 6.39 -10.75
C ASP A 279 10.85 6.56 -12.28
#